data_AF-W4VEZ1-F1
#
_entry.id   AF-W4VEZ1-F1
#
_cell.length_a   1.000
_cell.length_b   1.000
_cell.length_c   1.000
_cell.angle_alpha   90.00
_cell.angle_beta   90.00
_cell.angle_gamma   90.00
#
_symmetry.space_group_name_H-M   'P 1'
#
loop_
_entity.id
_entity.type
_entity.pdbx_description
1 polymer ?
#
loop_
_entity_poly.entity_id
_entity_poly.type
_entity_poly.pdbx_seq_one_letter_code
_entity_poly.pdbx_strand_id
1 'polypeptide(L)'
;MRARFNNTFDVIASGSNISNFEWILAYMFQPLDISEISFENNHSIAEELGAIENPYSLLETKQTPYKLYQADNTGSSEWLVPITNNQYKTLNSALEEMKNNEQTFLVWATIPNDANIAVENLAENHVFVSISSKQIGDNQLTVSMVESILATAYTYGFQQVTLDIGLDQIGKYDLTAPIDTTNQINIVDLNEAAS
;
A
#
# COMPACT_ATOMS: atom_id res chain seq x y z
N MET A 1 15.35 -13.12 -1.39
CA MET A 1 14.91 -14.31 -2.19
C MET A 1 14.81 -13.89 -3.66
N ARG A 2 14.74 -14.82 -4.64
CA ARG A 2 14.77 -14.49 -6.09
C ARG A 2 13.63 -15.18 -6.85
N ALA A 3 12.95 -14.44 -7.75
CA ALA A 3 11.99 -15.01 -8.70
C ALA A 3 12.57 -15.04 -10.13
N ARG A 4 12.00 -15.92 -10.98
CA ARG A 4 12.50 -16.19 -12.33
C ARG A 4 11.35 -16.22 -13.34
N PHE A 5 11.49 -15.46 -14.41
CA PHE A 5 10.52 -15.36 -15.50
C PHE A 5 11.07 -15.99 -16.78
N ASN A 6 10.25 -16.79 -17.44
CA ASN A 6 10.53 -17.30 -18.79
C ASN A 6 10.10 -16.28 -19.86
N ASN A 7 10.34 -16.58 -21.13
CA ASN A 7 10.09 -15.68 -22.26
C ASN A 7 8.69 -15.82 -22.88
N THR A 8 7.67 -16.25 -22.12
CA THR A 8 6.35 -16.56 -22.68
C THR A 8 5.32 -15.43 -22.55
N PHE A 9 5.74 -14.22 -22.16
CA PHE A 9 4.85 -13.06 -22.02
C PHE A 9 5.32 -11.92 -22.91
N ASP A 10 4.38 -11.21 -23.53
CA ASP A 10 4.69 -10.05 -24.36
C ASP A 10 4.52 -8.78 -23.53
N VAL A 11 5.59 -7.98 -23.40
CA VAL A 11 5.50 -6.59 -22.91
C VAL A 11 5.79 -5.68 -24.08
N ILE A 12 4.81 -4.84 -24.43
CA ILE A 12 5.02 -3.77 -25.40
C ILE A 12 5.91 -2.72 -24.71
N ALA A 13 7.18 -2.70 -25.09
CA ALA A 13 8.16 -1.74 -24.56
C ALA A 13 7.76 -0.31 -24.98
N SER A 14 7.19 0.42 -24.04
CA SER A 14 7.05 1.87 -24.05
C SER A 14 7.53 2.39 -22.71
N GLY A 15 8.04 3.62 -22.63
CA GLY A 15 8.57 4.16 -21.38
C GLY A 15 7.57 4.08 -20.21
N SER A 16 6.28 4.33 -20.47
CA SER A 16 5.22 4.19 -19.46
C SER A 16 4.93 2.73 -19.08
N ASN A 17 5.02 1.80 -20.03
CA ASN A 17 4.77 0.39 -19.76
C ASN A 17 5.91 -0.25 -18.96
N ILE A 18 7.15 0.16 -19.20
CA ILE A 18 8.32 -0.31 -18.45
C ILE A 18 8.22 0.15 -17.00
N SER A 19 7.98 1.44 -16.74
CA SER A 19 7.84 1.93 -15.37
C SER A 19 6.66 1.28 -14.62
N ASN A 20 5.52 1.06 -15.29
CA ASN A 20 4.41 0.32 -14.70
C ASN A 20 4.80 -1.13 -14.38
N PHE A 21 5.54 -1.78 -15.28
CA PHE A 21 6.02 -3.15 -15.07
C PHE A 21 6.96 -3.25 -13.87
N GLU A 22 7.90 -2.32 -13.71
CA GLU A 22 8.80 -2.27 -12.54
C GLU A 22 8.03 -2.18 -11.22
N TRP A 23 6.99 -1.32 -11.16
CA TRP A 23 6.12 -1.22 -9.98
C TRP A 23 5.29 -2.47 -9.74
N ILE A 24 4.73 -3.08 -10.78
CA ILE A 24 3.98 -4.34 -10.67
C ILE A 24 4.89 -5.41 -10.04
N LEU A 25 6.11 -5.56 -10.54
CA LEU A 25 7.06 -6.51 -9.97
C LEU A 25 7.36 -6.20 -8.50
N ALA A 26 7.58 -4.93 -8.14
CA ALA A 26 7.82 -4.53 -6.76
C ALA A 26 6.66 -4.92 -5.83
N TYR A 27 5.42 -4.53 -6.17
CA TYR A 27 4.24 -4.80 -5.34
C TYR A 27 3.88 -6.29 -5.25
N MET A 28 4.17 -7.09 -6.29
CA MET A 28 3.92 -8.53 -6.25
C MET A 28 4.91 -9.28 -5.38
N PHE A 29 6.18 -8.89 -5.39
CA PHE A 29 7.28 -9.73 -4.89
C PHE A 29 7.88 -9.25 -3.58
N GLN A 30 7.88 -7.94 -3.29
CA GLN A 30 8.40 -7.44 -2.02
C GLN A 30 7.67 -7.97 -0.78
N PRO A 31 6.32 -8.16 -0.79
CA PRO A 31 5.64 -8.77 0.34
C PRO A 31 6.09 -10.21 0.66
N LEU A 32 6.77 -10.87 -0.28
CA LEU A 32 7.30 -12.22 -0.16
C LEU A 32 8.81 -12.24 0.14
N ASP A 33 9.42 -11.11 0.52
CA ASP A 33 10.87 -10.97 0.73
C ASP A 33 11.73 -11.31 -0.50
N ILE A 34 11.15 -11.15 -1.69
CA ILE A 34 11.85 -11.23 -2.97
C ILE A 34 12.25 -9.82 -3.38
N SER A 35 13.55 -9.59 -3.52
CA SER A 35 14.14 -8.28 -3.85
C SER A 35 14.75 -8.25 -5.26
N GLU A 36 14.91 -9.42 -5.88
CA GLU A 36 15.59 -9.59 -7.15
C GLU A 36 14.80 -10.49 -8.10
N ILE A 37 14.75 -10.09 -9.37
CA ILE A 37 14.09 -10.81 -10.46
C ILE A 37 15.12 -11.18 -11.52
N SER A 38 14.90 -12.28 -12.21
CA SER A 38 15.70 -12.60 -13.38
C SER A 38 14.89 -13.15 -14.53
N PHE A 39 15.35 -12.80 -15.72
CA PHE A 39 14.70 -13.13 -16.98
C PHE A 39 15.53 -14.18 -17.70
N GLU A 40 14.87 -15.23 -18.20
CA GLU A 40 15.50 -16.24 -19.03
C GLU A 40 15.43 -15.87 -20.52
N ASN A 41 16.29 -16.50 -21.33
CA ASN A 41 16.25 -16.48 -22.79
C ASN A 41 16.32 -15.09 -23.46
N ASN A 42 17.04 -14.13 -22.86
CA ASN A 42 17.23 -12.77 -23.39
C ASN A 42 15.90 -12.09 -23.76
N HIS A 43 14.93 -12.11 -22.83
CA HIS A 43 13.68 -11.39 -23.00
C HIS A 43 13.93 -9.91 -23.31
N SER A 44 13.16 -9.31 -24.23
CA SER A 44 13.35 -7.90 -24.64
C SER A 44 13.27 -6.93 -23.46
N ILE A 45 12.38 -7.19 -22.50
CA ILE A 45 12.29 -6.38 -21.26
C ILE A 45 13.58 -6.42 -20.41
N ALA A 46 14.36 -7.50 -20.50
CA ALA A 46 15.61 -7.60 -19.76
C ALA A 46 16.66 -6.63 -20.30
N GLU A 47 16.65 -6.34 -21.61
CA GLU A 47 17.51 -5.31 -22.19
C GLU A 47 17.11 -3.92 -21.68
N GLU A 48 15.81 -3.60 -21.73
CA GLU A 48 15.26 -2.33 -21.27
C GLU A 48 15.52 -2.06 -19.77
N LEU A 49 15.47 -3.12 -18.95
CA LEU A 49 15.74 -3.06 -17.52
C LEU A 49 17.23 -3.20 -17.16
N GLY A 50 18.12 -3.40 -18.15
CA GLY A 50 19.54 -3.65 -17.90
C GLY A 50 19.84 -4.96 -17.14
N ALA A 51 18.97 -5.97 -17.28
CA ALA A 51 18.93 -7.20 -16.52
C ALA A 51 19.24 -8.47 -17.36
N ILE A 52 20.01 -8.34 -18.44
CA ILE A 52 20.41 -9.47 -19.31
C ILE A 52 21.38 -10.40 -18.56
N GLU A 53 22.43 -9.83 -17.96
CA GLU A 53 23.51 -10.61 -17.33
C GLU A 53 23.36 -10.69 -15.81
N ASN A 54 22.64 -9.74 -15.21
CA ASN A 54 22.48 -9.61 -13.76
C ASN A 54 21.00 -9.63 -13.36
N PRO A 55 20.67 -10.10 -12.15
CA PRO A 55 19.33 -9.93 -11.60
C PRO A 55 18.94 -8.45 -11.55
N TYR A 56 17.67 -8.17 -11.86
CA TYR A 56 17.07 -6.86 -11.69
C TYR A 56 16.67 -6.67 -10.22
N SER A 57 17.16 -5.60 -9.60
CA SER A 57 16.75 -5.19 -8.25
C SER A 57 15.40 -4.46 -8.33
N LEU A 58 14.43 -4.93 -7.55
CA LEU A 58 13.10 -4.31 -7.51
C LEU A 58 13.14 -2.88 -6.95
N LEU A 59 12.26 -2.02 -7.47
CA LEU A 59 12.01 -0.68 -6.90
C LEU A 59 11.59 -0.80 -5.44
N GLU A 60 12.10 0.06 -4.56
CA GLU A 60 11.67 0.09 -3.16
C GLU A 60 10.27 0.70 -3.01
N THR A 61 9.30 -0.04 -2.45
CA THR A 61 7.98 0.49 -2.10
C THR A 61 8.00 1.15 -0.71
N LYS A 62 8.93 2.07 -0.50
CA LYS A 62 9.05 2.80 0.78
C LYS A 62 8.26 4.10 0.74
N GLN A 63 7.86 4.56 1.91
CA GLN A 63 7.28 5.91 2.11
C GLN A 63 6.07 6.20 1.21
N THR A 64 5.18 5.22 1.08
CA THR A 64 4.07 5.23 0.14
C THR A 64 2.73 5.23 0.91
N PRO A 65 1.90 6.28 0.75
CA PRO A 65 0.57 6.28 1.31
C PRO A 65 -0.37 5.39 0.51
N TYR A 66 -1.32 4.77 1.21
CA TYR A 66 -2.38 3.96 0.61
C TYR A 66 -3.73 4.66 0.66
N LYS A 67 -4.39 4.70 -0.50
CA LYS A 67 -5.73 5.30 -0.70
C LYS A 67 -6.69 4.28 -1.30
N LEU A 68 -7.96 4.66 -1.43
CA LEU A 68 -9.00 3.79 -1.94
C LEU A 68 -9.20 4.03 -3.44
N TYR A 69 -9.04 3.01 -4.26
CA TYR A 69 -9.45 3.03 -5.65
C TYR A 69 -10.83 2.39 -5.80
N GLN A 70 -11.70 3.06 -6.56
CA GLN A 70 -13.04 2.56 -6.87
C GLN A 70 -13.39 2.88 -8.32
N ALA A 71 -13.51 1.85 -9.16
CA ALA A 71 -13.67 2.00 -10.61
C ALA A 71 -15.02 2.62 -11.00
N ASP A 72 -16.07 2.40 -10.20
CA ASP A 72 -17.38 3.02 -10.37
C ASP A 72 -18.11 3.26 -9.04
N ASN A 73 -18.98 4.28 -9.04
CA ASN A 73 -19.84 4.60 -7.89
C ASN A 73 -21.06 3.65 -7.78
N THR A 74 -21.05 2.50 -8.46
CA THR A 74 -22.22 1.62 -8.61
C THR A 74 -22.08 0.28 -7.88
N GLY A 75 -21.12 0.16 -6.97
CA GLY A 75 -20.90 -1.04 -6.15
C GLY A 75 -19.72 -1.90 -6.60
N SER A 76 -18.79 -1.34 -7.38
CA SER A 76 -17.50 -1.97 -7.64
C SER A 76 -16.70 -2.19 -6.36
N SER A 77 -15.90 -3.27 -6.36
CA SER A 77 -14.95 -3.56 -5.27
C SER A 77 -14.00 -2.40 -5.05
N GLU A 78 -13.81 -2.04 -3.80
CA GLU A 78 -12.86 -1.03 -3.36
C GLU A 78 -11.50 -1.69 -3.13
N TRP A 79 -10.44 -1.05 -3.61
CA TRP A 79 -9.08 -1.60 -3.51
C TRP A 79 -8.16 -0.58 -2.87
N LEU A 80 -7.34 -0.99 -1.90
CA LEU A 80 -6.26 -0.16 -1.41
C LEU A 80 -5.16 -0.07 -2.47
N VAL A 81 -4.84 1.13 -2.91
CA VAL A 81 -3.81 1.39 -3.92
C VAL A 81 -2.72 2.30 -3.38
N PRO A 82 -1.45 2.02 -3.73
CA PRO A 82 -0.32 2.86 -3.36
C PRO A 82 -0.26 4.13 -4.22
N ILE A 83 0.13 5.25 -3.61
CA ILE A 83 0.39 6.52 -4.32
C ILE A 83 1.90 6.70 -4.54
N THR A 84 2.35 6.37 -5.76
CA THR A 84 3.78 6.19 -6.12
C THR A 84 4.50 7.47 -6.54
N ASN A 85 3.93 8.65 -6.30
CA ASN A 85 4.57 9.92 -6.69
C ASN A 85 5.77 10.30 -5.79
N ASN A 86 6.10 9.48 -4.78
CA ASN A 86 7.31 9.50 -3.94
C ASN A 86 7.66 10.85 -3.29
N GLN A 87 6.65 11.63 -2.88
CA GLN A 87 6.86 12.96 -2.29
C GLN A 87 6.83 12.99 -0.75
N TYR A 88 6.52 11.87 -0.09
CA TYR A 88 6.12 11.85 1.33
C TYR A 88 7.24 11.35 2.25
N LYS A 89 8.18 12.22 2.62
CA LYS A 89 9.37 11.82 3.41
C LYS A 89 9.06 11.35 4.84
N THR A 90 7.90 11.70 5.39
CA THR A 90 7.51 11.35 6.77
C THR A 90 6.14 10.69 6.78
N LEU A 91 5.91 9.80 7.76
CA LEU A 91 4.59 9.19 7.94
C LEU A 91 3.49 10.25 8.06
N ASN A 92 3.72 11.30 8.85
CA ASN A 92 2.75 12.40 8.98
C ASN A 92 2.40 13.04 7.62
N SER A 93 3.37 13.29 6.75
CA SER A 93 3.09 13.83 5.41
C SER A 93 2.30 12.87 4.53
N ALA A 94 2.53 11.56 4.66
CA ALA A 94 1.76 10.53 3.96
C ALA A 94 0.32 10.46 4.47
N LEU A 95 0.11 10.50 5.80
CA LEU A 95 -1.22 10.50 6.38
C LEU A 95 -1.99 11.78 6.03
N GLU A 96 -1.31 12.93 5.95
CA GLU A 96 -1.94 14.16 5.43
C GLU A 96 -2.32 14.05 3.95
N GLU A 97 -1.53 13.34 3.14
CA GLU A 97 -1.90 13.05 1.75
C GLU A 97 -3.15 12.18 1.64
N MET A 98 -3.30 11.20 2.54
CA MET A 98 -4.44 10.28 2.56
C MET A 98 -5.79 10.97 2.81
N LYS A 99 -5.79 12.26 3.14
CA LYS A 99 -6.97 13.14 3.23
C LYS A 99 -7.42 13.72 1.89
N ASN A 100 -6.64 13.58 0.83
CA ASN A 100 -6.92 14.22 -0.45
C ASN A 100 -7.52 13.23 -1.45
N ASN A 101 -8.66 13.60 -2.03
CA ASN A 101 -9.25 12.90 -3.16
C ASN A 101 -8.51 13.23 -4.46
N GLU A 102 -8.36 12.23 -5.31
CA GLU A 102 -7.79 12.33 -6.65
C GLU A 102 -8.84 11.86 -7.67
N GLN A 103 -9.95 12.60 -7.74
CA GLN A 103 -11.15 12.22 -8.51
C GLN A 103 -10.87 11.89 -9.98
N THR A 104 -9.93 12.59 -10.61
CA THR A 104 -9.50 12.34 -12.00
C THR A 104 -8.98 10.91 -12.20
N PHE A 105 -8.45 10.30 -11.15
CA PHE A 105 -7.89 8.95 -11.14
C PHE A 105 -8.78 7.93 -10.43
N LEU A 106 -10.00 8.32 -10.02
CA LEU A 106 -10.93 7.49 -9.24
C LEU A 106 -10.33 6.98 -7.93
N VAL A 107 -9.44 7.79 -7.35
CA VAL A 107 -8.79 7.51 -6.06
C VAL A 107 -9.37 8.45 -5.02
N TRP A 108 -9.77 7.88 -3.89
CA TRP A 108 -10.49 8.54 -2.81
C TRP A 108 -9.67 8.52 -1.52
N ALA A 109 -9.86 9.56 -0.72
CA ALA A 109 -9.26 9.71 0.59
C ALA A 109 -9.65 8.55 1.51
N THR A 110 -8.68 8.02 2.25
CA THR A 110 -8.88 6.99 3.27
C THR A 110 -8.89 7.57 4.67
N ILE A 111 -8.42 8.81 4.84
CA ILE A 111 -8.59 9.58 6.08
C ILE A 111 -9.57 10.71 5.81
N PRO A 112 -10.56 10.96 6.70
CA PRO A 112 -11.48 12.08 6.53
C PRO A 112 -10.77 13.42 6.37
N ASN A 113 -11.21 14.26 5.43
CA ASN A 113 -10.57 15.55 5.15
C ASN A 113 -10.57 16.50 6.35
N ASP A 114 -11.55 16.38 7.24
CA ASP A 114 -11.67 17.17 8.48
C ASP A 114 -10.82 16.62 9.63
N ALA A 115 -10.08 15.53 9.41
CA ALA A 115 -9.32 14.88 10.46
C ALA A 115 -8.12 15.72 10.93
N ASN A 116 -7.96 15.79 12.25
CA ASN A 116 -6.71 16.22 12.88
C ASN A 116 -5.85 14.99 13.14
N ILE A 117 -4.61 15.01 12.65
CA ILE A 117 -3.66 13.91 12.75
C ILE A 117 -2.51 14.33 13.69
N ALA A 118 -2.12 13.44 14.58
CA ALA A 118 -0.86 13.53 15.33
C ALA A 118 -0.09 12.21 15.20
N VAL A 119 1.22 12.32 14.96
CA VAL A 119 2.12 11.16 14.82
C VAL A 119 3.30 11.33 15.77
N GLU A 120 3.56 10.31 16.57
CA GLU A 120 4.69 10.26 17.50
C GLU A 120 5.43 8.92 17.37
N ASN A 121 6.76 8.97 17.19
CA ASN A 121 7.57 7.75 17.20
C ASN A 121 7.80 7.34 18.67
N LEU A 122 7.24 6.20 19.07
CA LEU A 122 7.42 5.67 20.43
C LEU A 122 8.75 4.91 20.55
N ALA A 123 9.13 4.18 19.51
CA ALA A 123 10.41 3.46 19.40
C ALA A 123 10.83 3.33 17.91
N GLU A 124 11.96 2.67 17.64
CA GLU A 124 12.50 2.50 16.28
C GLU A 124 11.50 1.85 15.31
N ASN A 125 10.73 0.85 15.77
CA ASN A 125 9.79 0.09 14.95
C ASN A 125 8.31 0.28 15.38
N HIS A 126 8.02 1.24 16.24
CA HIS A 126 6.69 1.45 16.81
C HIS A 126 6.29 2.93 16.77
N VAL A 127 5.13 3.20 16.17
CA VAL A 127 4.57 4.54 16.04
C VAL A 127 3.21 4.66 16.70
N PHE A 128 2.96 5.81 17.31
CA PHE A 128 1.65 6.24 17.77
C PHE A 128 1.02 7.16 16.74
N VAL A 129 -0.24 6.90 16.41
CA VAL A 129 -1.03 7.70 15.46
C VAL A 129 -2.36 8.02 16.12
N SER A 130 -2.64 9.31 16.35
CA SER A 130 -3.93 9.79 16.82
C SER A 130 -4.66 10.51 15.69
N ILE A 131 -5.93 10.17 15.48
CA ILE A 131 -6.78 10.77 14.45
C ILE A 131 -8.13 11.10 15.05
N SER A 132 -8.58 12.36 14.88
CA SER A 132 -9.91 12.78 15.29
C SER A 132 -10.66 13.42 14.14
N SER A 133 -11.89 12.95 13.87
CA SER A 133 -12.83 13.49 12.88
C SER A 133 -14.24 13.14 13.32
N LYS A 134 -15.23 13.93 12.89
CA LYS A 134 -16.65 13.62 13.13
C LYS A 134 -17.16 12.43 12.30
N GLN A 135 -16.39 12.00 11.31
CA GLN A 135 -16.75 10.90 10.40
C GLN A 135 -16.26 9.53 10.92
N ILE A 136 -15.37 9.53 11.92
CA ILE A 136 -14.89 8.32 12.58
C ILE A 136 -16.03 7.73 13.41
N GLY A 137 -16.25 6.43 13.25
CA GLY A 137 -17.25 5.67 13.97
C GLY A 137 -17.22 4.20 13.56
N ASP A 138 -18.18 3.42 14.05
CA ASP A 138 -18.31 2.01 13.69
C ASP A 138 -18.87 1.85 12.27
N ASN A 139 -18.00 2.00 11.27
CA ASN A 139 -18.35 1.97 9.84
C ASN A 139 -17.18 1.50 8.97
N GLN A 140 -17.49 1.08 7.74
CA GLN A 140 -16.50 0.57 6.79
C GLN A 140 -15.43 1.61 6.42
N LEU A 141 -15.79 2.89 6.36
CA LEU A 141 -14.82 3.97 6.10
C LEU A 141 -13.71 3.99 7.16
N THR A 142 -14.06 3.78 8.43
CA THR A 142 -13.11 3.72 9.54
C THR A 142 -12.26 2.45 9.50
N VAL A 143 -12.85 1.31 9.10
CA VAL A 143 -12.07 0.07 8.85
C VAL A 143 -11.02 0.30 7.76
N SER A 144 -11.43 0.83 6.60
CA SER A 144 -10.53 1.11 5.47
C SER A 144 -9.46 2.15 5.83
N MET A 145 -9.79 3.13 6.67
CA MET A 145 -8.83 4.09 7.23
C MET A 145 -7.74 3.36 8.03
N VAL A 146 -8.13 2.50 8.98
CA VAL A 146 -7.19 1.73 9.80
C VAL A 146 -6.29 0.86 8.92
N GLU A 147 -6.86 0.10 7.98
CA GLU A 147 -6.10 -0.76 7.07
C GLU A 147 -5.09 0.02 6.24
N SER A 148 -5.50 1.20 5.74
CA SER A 148 -4.63 2.08 4.96
C SER A 148 -3.48 2.65 5.80
N ILE A 149 -3.71 2.98 7.08
CA ILE A 149 -2.68 3.45 7.99
C ILE A 149 -1.67 2.34 8.29
N LEU A 150 -2.14 1.12 8.56
CA LEU A 150 -1.27 -0.04 8.80
C LEU A 150 -0.39 -0.36 7.58
N ALA A 151 -0.98 -0.35 6.38
CA ALA A 151 -0.25 -0.53 5.14
C ALA A 151 0.75 0.60 4.87
N THR A 152 0.35 1.84 5.12
CA THR A 152 1.24 3.00 4.95
C THR A 152 2.40 2.95 5.93
N ALA A 153 2.15 2.70 7.22
CA ALA A 153 3.17 2.63 8.26
C ALA A 153 4.21 1.53 7.99
N TYR A 154 3.79 0.38 7.43
CA TYR A 154 4.70 -0.66 6.96
C TYR A 154 5.76 -0.10 6.00
N THR A 155 5.35 0.75 5.04
CA THR A 155 6.29 1.33 4.05
C THR A 155 7.31 2.30 4.65
N TYR A 156 7.10 2.77 5.88
CA TYR A 156 8.06 3.58 6.64
C TYR A 156 8.96 2.73 7.56
N GLY A 157 8.81 1.41 7.54
CA GLY A 157 9.60 0.47 8.35
C GLY A 157 9.05 0.21 9.75
N PHE A 158 7.87 0.75 10.08
CA PHE A 158 7.22 0.43 11.36
C PHE A 158 6.64 -0.98 11.31
N GLN A 159 6.82 -1.72 12.41
CA GLN A 159 6.25 -3.05 12.60
C GLN A 159 4.92 -2.98 13.35
N GLN A 160 4.74 -1.95 14.18
CA GLN A 160 3.55 -1.79 15.01
C GLN A 160 3.05 -0.36 15.02
N VAL A 161 1.73 -0.22 15.09
CA VAL A 161 1.02 1.05 15.26
C VAL A 161 0.13 0.98 16.48
N THR A 162 0.22 1.96 17.36
CA THR A 162 -0.83 2.23 18.35
C THR A 162 -1.74 3.32 17.79
N LEU A 163 -3.02 3.01 17.65
CA LEU A 163 -4.02 3.92 17.10
C LEU A 163 -4.90 4.49 18.21
N ASP A 164 -5.06 5.81 18.23
CA ASP A 164 -6.06 6.48 19.04
C ASP A 164 -7.03 7.25 18.13
N ILE A 165 -8.21 6.65 17.93
CA ILE A 165 -9.28 7.24 17.12
C ILE A 165 -10.59 7.42 17.92
N GLY A 166 -10.52 7.32 19.25
CA GLY A 166 -11.69 7.39 20.12
C GLY A 166 -12.59 6.15 20.09
N LEU A 167 -12.09 5.01 19.60
CA LEU A 167 -12.76 3.71 19.59
C LEU A 167 -11.82 2.66 20.20
N ASP A 168 -12.38 1.69 20.91
CA ASP A 168 -11.61 0.56 21.45
C ASP A 168 -11.52 -0.60 20.44
N GLN A 169 -12.46 -0.68 19.50
CA GLN A 169 -12.52 -1.74 18.49
C GLN A 169 -13.15 -1.21 17.19
N ILE A 170 -12.69 -1.70 16.04
CA ILE A 170 -13.30 -1.45 14.73
C ILE A 170 -13.10 -2.65 13.80
N GLY A 171 -14.17 -3.21 13.25
CA GLY A 171 -14.09 -4.44 12.45
C GLY A 171 -13.37 -5.56 13.23
N LYS A 172 -12.29 -6.10 12.65
CA LYS A 172 -11.45 -7.14 13.27
C LYS A 172 -10.35 -6.60 14.20
N TYR A 173 -10.20 -5.29 14.30
CA TYR A 173 -9.08 -4.65 15.00
C TYR A 173 -9.45 -4.27 16.42
N ASP A 174 -8.71 -4.81 17.39
CA ASP A 174 -8.65 -4.32 18.77
C ASP A 174 -7.69 -3.12 18.82
N LEU A 175 -8.20 -1.93 19.13
CA LEU A 175 -7.44 -0.68 19.15
C LEU A 175 -6.88 -0.37 20.55
N THR A 176 -7.17 -1.21 21.55
CA THR A 176 -6.66 -1.04 22.92
C THR A 176 -5.20 -1.50 23.07
N ALA A 177 -4.65 -2.16 22.04
CA ALA A 177 -3.29 -2.67 22.00
C ALA A 177 -2.58 -2.27 20.68
N PRO A 178 -1.24 -2.32 20.61
CA PRO A 178 -0.52 -2.16 19.36
C PRO A 178 -0.95 -3.19 18.31
N ILE A 179 -1.08 -2.74 17.06
CA ILE A 179 -1.49 -3.55 15.93
C ILE A 179 -0.31 -3.69 14.98
N ASP A 180 -0.08 -4.90 14.50
CA ASP A 180 0.97 -5.15 13.51
C ASP A 180 0.64 -4.45 12.19
N THR A 181 1.66 -3.85 11.58
CA THR A 181 1.56 -3.32 10.23
C THR A 181 1.45 -4.46 9.22
N THR A 182 1.01 -4.17 8.01
CA THR A 182 0.80 -5.19 6.98
C THR A 182 1.35 -4.76 5.64
N ASN A 183 1.95 -5.70 4.92
CA ASN A 183 2.23 -5.59 3.49
C ASN A 183 1.23 -6.40 2.64
N GLN A 184 0.28 -7.06 3.29
CA GLN A 184 -0.76 -7.86 2.67
C GLN A 184 -2.04 -7.02 2.64
N ILE A 185 -2.22 -6.34 1.52
CA ILE A 185 -3.41 -5.54 1.21
C ILE A 185 -4.27 -6.28 0.19
N ASN A 186 -5.57 -5.99 0.15
CA ASN A 186 -6.50 -6.52 -0.85
C ASN A 186 -6.59 -8.06 -0.89
N ILE A 187 -6.42 -8.72 0.25
CA ILE A 187 -6.63 -10.17 0.33
C ILE A 187 -8.12 -10.46 0.27
N VAL A 188 -8.53 -11.24 -0.72
CA VAL A 188 -9.89 -11.79 -0.80
C VAL A 188 -9.88 -13.20 -0.21
N ASP A 189 -10.49 -13.37 0.96
CA ASP A 189 -10.74 -14.72 1.49
C ASP A 189 -11.94 -15.34 0.76
N LEU A 190 -11.67 -16.38 -0.04
CA LEU A 190 -12.69 -17.11 -0.78
C LEU A 190 -13.65 -17.89 0.15
N ASN A 191 -13.32 -18.03 1.43
CA ASN A 191 -14.15 -18.75 2.41
C ASN A 191 -15.15 -17.83 3.13
N GLU A 192 -14.93 -16.52 3.18
CA GLU A 192 -15.89 -15.55 3.75
C GLU A 192 -17.08 -15.28 2.82
N ALA A 193 -16.91 -15.45 1.50
CA ALA A 193 -17.98 -15.21 0.53
C ALA A 193 -19.10 -16.27 0.51
N ALA A 194 -19.03 -17.28 1.39
CA ALA A 194 -19.96 -18.42 1.44
C ALA A 194 -20.78 -18.54 2.74
N SER A 195 -20.72 -17.55 3.65
CA SER A 195 -21.45 -17.54 4.92
C SER A 195 -22.55 -16.49 5.00
#